data_AF-A0A4Q3UQV9-F1
#
_entry.id   AF-A0A4Q3UQV9-F1
#
_cell.length_a   1.000
_cell.length_b   1.000
_cell.length_c   1.000
_cell.angle_alpha   90.00
_cell.angle_beta   90.00
_cell.angle_gamma   90.00
#
_symmetry.space_group_name_H-M   'P 1'
#
loop_
_entity.id
_entity.type
_entity.pdbx_description
1 polymer ?
#
loop_
_entity_poly.entity_id
_entity_poly.type
_entity_poly.pdbx_seq_one_letter_code
_entity_poly.pdbx_strand_id
1 'polypeptide(L)'
;MASRNLAASCQLGTAHDHEVDPSQTELFEVGDVVRILEGYLREAGVETRYESPAVGLLAAEGRVTGVVTGPPNAAHAGYRSGTESGNTKEWTADAVIVSTGGSSYPNSGTTGDGWPWLRELGHTVMKVRAALAPMYLEADRVRPEWSGVALRDIVLKAREKKEVARWRGDLLFTHQGVSGPTVLGVSREVAERTGCTLEVDLRPDETPEALGELLLTQ
;
A
#
# COMPACT_ATOMS: atom_id res chain seq x y z
N MET A 1 16.91 -35.14 -26.46
CA MET A 1 15.53 -34.99 -25.92
C MET A 1 15.33 -33.53 -25.60
N ALA A 2 14.33 -32.92 -26.23
CA ALA A 2 14.19 -31.47 -26.37
C ALA A 2 13.90 -30.77 -25.02
N SER A 3 14.68 -29.72 -24.74
CA SER A 3 14.39 -28.70 -23.73
C SER A 3 13.15 -27.92 -24.14
N ARG A 4 12.03 -28.10 -23.43
CA ARG A 4 10.90 -27.18 -23.52
C ARG A 4 11.25 -25.93 -22.72
N ASN A 5 11.69 -24.89 -23.40
CA ASN A 5 11.68 -23.52 -22.88
C ASN A 5 10.22 -23.18 -22.53
N LEU A 6 9.90 -23.07 -21.24
CA LEU A 6 8.71 -22.37 -20.77
C LEU A 6 9.00 -20.87 -20.89
N ALA A 7 8.96 -20.34 -22.11
CA ALA A 7 8.82 -18.90 -22.30
C ALA A 7 7.38 -18.55 -21.91
N ALA A 8 7.13 -18.27 -20.63
CA ALA A 8 5.92 -17.61 -20.20
C ALA A 8 5.98 -16.16 -20.71
N SER A 9 5.53 -15.93 -21.94
CA SER A 9 5.36 -14.58 -22.48
C SER A 9 4.23 -13.89 -21.71
N CYS A 10 4.57 -13.20 -20.63
CA CYS A 10 3.64 -12.36 -19.88
C CYS A 10 3.32 -11.11 -20.72
N GLN A 11 2.14 -11.08 -21.31
CA GLN A 11 1.60 -9.88 -21.96
C GLN A 11 0.67 -9.20 -20.96
N LEU A 12 1.17 -8.18 -20.25
CA LEU A 12 0.35 -7.34 -19.38
C LEU A 12 -0.32 -6.27 -20.25
N GLY A 13 -1.65 -6.19 -20.23
CA GLY A 13 -2.40 -5.10 -20.87
C GLY A 13 -2.45 -3.86 -19.97
N THR A 14 -2.36 -2.65 -20.53
CA THR A 14 -2.48 -1.40 -19.78
C THR A 14 -3.91 -0.87 -19.81
N ALA A 15 -4.50 -0.57 -18.65
CA ALA A 15 -5.71 0.22 -18.47
C ALA A 15 -5.46 1.72 -18.73
N HIS A 16 -6.53 2.52 -18.73
CA HIS A 16 -6.41 3.96 -18.54
C HIS A 16 -5.71 4.27 -17.20
N ASP A 17 -4.82 5.27 -17.18
CA ASP A 17 -3.96 5.67 -16.04
C ASP A 17 -2.75 4.77 -15.69
N HIS A 18 -2.20 4.03 -16.67
CA HIS A 18 -0.97 3.21 -16.52
C HIS A 18 -1.08 2.02 -15.55
N GLU A 19 -2.28 1.68 -15.08
CA GLU A 19 -2.55 0.45 -14.33
C GLU A 19 -2.60 -0.75 -15.29
N VAL A 20 -2.27 -1.96 -14.83
CA VAL A 20 -2.45 -3.17 -15.64
C VAL A 20 -3.92 -3.60 -15.54
N ASP A 21 -4.63 -3.72 -16.66
CA ASP A 21 -6.04 -4.18 -16.67
C ASP A 21 -6.10 -5.71 -16.67
N PRO A 22 -6.50 -6.37 -15.57
CA PRO A 22 -6.58 -7.83 -15.51
C PRO A 22 -7.68 -8.39 -16.43
N SER A 23 -8.66 -7.57 -16.83
CA SER A 23 -9.79 -7.99 -17.68
C SER A 23 -9.44 -8.10 -19.16
N GLN A 24 -8.31 -7.52 -19.58
CA GLN A 24 -7.79 -7.62 -20.96
C GLN A 24 -6.75 -8.71 -21.14
N THR A 25 -6.40 -9.43 -20.07
CA THR A 25 -5.57 -10.63 -20.10
C THR A 25 -6.48 -11.86 -20.08
N GLU A 26 -6.50 -12.63 -21.17
CA GLU A 26 -7.13 -13.97 -21.13
C GLU A 26 -6.48 -14.78 -19.98
N LEU A 27 -7.28 -15.16 -18.98
CA LEU A 27 -6.93 -16.10 -17.90
C LEU A 27 -5.69 -15.73 -17.06
N PHE A 28 -5.61 -14.49 -16.55
CA PHE A 28 -4.60 -14.11 -15.57
C PHE A 28 -5.22 -13.87 -14.20
N GLU A 29 -5.01 -14.80 -13.27
CA GLU A 29 -5.38 -14.66 -11.86
C GLU A 29 -4.20 -14.09 -11.06
N VAL A 30 -4.47 -13.40 -9.95
CA VAL A 30 -3.43 -12.91 -9.03
C VAL A 30 -2.48 -14.04 -8.58
N GLY A 31 -3.01 -15.26 -8.46
CA GLY A 31 -2.22 -16.44 -8.13
C GLY A 31 -1.15 -16.78 -9.18
N ASP A 32 -1.32 -16.38 -10.44
CA ASP A 32 -0.35 -16.64 -11.51
C ASP A 32 0.94 -15.86 -11.30
N VAL A 33 0.86 -14.59 -10.89
CA VAL A 33 2.04 -13.77 -10.54
C VAL A 33 2.86 -14.46 -9.45
N VAL A 34 2.18 -14.92 -8.38
CA VAL A 34 2.84 -15.58 -7.26
C VAL A 34 3.53 -16.87 -7.71
N ARG A 35 2.83 -17.72 -8.49
CA ARG A 35 3.40 -18.97 -9.00
C ARG A 35 4.60 -18.74 -9.93
N ILE A 36 4.57 -17.69 -10.75
CA ILE A 36 5.69 -17.31 -11.61
C ILE A 36 6.91 -16.93 -10.77
N LEU A 37 6.73 -16.10 -9.73
CA LEU A 37 7.82 -15.70 -8.84
C LEU A 37 8.37 -16.88 -8.04
N GLU A 38 7.51 -17.76 -7.53
CA GLU A 38 7.92 -19.01 -6.87
C GLU A 38 8.69 -19.95 -7.82
N GLY A 39 8.34 -19.94 -9.11
CA GLY A 39 9.09 -20.62 -10.16
C GLY A 39 10.52 -20.11 -10.26
N TYR A 40 10.70 -18.80 -10.37
CA TYR A 40 12.04 -18.18 -10.41
C TYR A 40 12.87 -18.46 -9.15
N LEU A 41 12.26 -18.41 -7.96
CA LEU A 41 12.97 -18.73 -6.72
C LEU A 41 13.47 -20.19 -6.71
N ARG A 42 12.64 -21.12 -7.19
CA ARG A 42 12.99 -22.54 -7.28
C ARG A 42 14.10 -22.80 -8.29
N GLU A 43 14.01 -22.19 -9.48
CA GLU A 43 15.04 -22.31 -10.52
C GLU A 43 16.39 -21.75 -10.06
N ALA A 44 16.37 -20.68 -9.27
CA ALA A 44 17.55 -20.10 -8.65
C ALA A 44 18.09 -20.89 -7.43
N GLY A 45 17.39 -21.96 -7.00
CA GLY A 45 17.78 -22.76 -5.84
C GLY A 45 17.61 -22.06 -4.49
N VAL A 46 16.71 -21.07 -4.41
CA VAL A 46 16.42 -20.34 -3.17
C VAL A 46 15.63 -21.24 -2.21
N GLU A 47 16.08 -21.35 -0.96
CA GLU A 47 15.32 -22.01 0.10
C GLU A 47 14.26 -21.05 0.67
N THR A 48 12.99 -21.41 0.52
CA THR A 48 11.87 -20.65 1.10
C THR A 48 11.35 -21.31 2.37
N ARG A 49 11.16 -20.51 3.43
CA ARG A 49 10.62 -20.96 4.73
C ARG A 49 9.38 -20.15 5.08
N TYR A 50 8.21 -20.80 5.06
CA TYR A 50 6.96 -20.22 5.54
C TYR A 50 6.80 -20.46 7.06
N GLU A 51 5.81 -19.80 7.67
CA GLU A 51 5.50 -19.94 9.10
C GLU A 51 6.71 -19.74 10.03
N SER A 52 7.67 -18.93 9.57
CA SER A 52 8.94 -18.66 10.24
C SER A 52 9.10 -17.15 10.48
N PRO A 53 8.30 -16.53 11.37
CA PRO A 53 8.38 -15.08 11.59
C PRO A 53 9.77 -14.66 12.04
N ALA A 54 10.35 -13.70 11.32
CA ALA A 54 11.53 -12.99 11.80
C ALA A 54 11.12 -12.09 12.97
N VAL A 55 11.85 -12.19 14.08
CA VAL A 55 11.61 -11.41 15.31
C VAL A 55 12.71 -10.40 15.59
N GLY A 56 13.87 -10.53 14.92
CA GLY A 56 15.00 -9.62 15.07
C GLY A 56 16.15 -9.92 14.11
N LEU A 57 17.15 -9.05 14.14
CA LEU A 57 18.41 -9.17 13.39
C LEU A 57 19.56 -9.48 14.34
N LEU A 58 20.52 -10.28 13.88
CA LEU A 58 21.79 -10.47 14.56
C LEU A 58 22.77 -9.41 14.07
N ALA A 59 23.46 -8.73 15.00
CA ALA A 59 24.48 -7.75 14.67
C ALA A 59 25.68 -7.88 15.60
N ALA A 60 26.88 -7.87 15.02
CA ALA A 60 28.15 -7.91 15.74
C ALA A 60 29.16 -7.00 15.04
N GLU A 61 29.98 -6.29 15.82
CA GLU A 61 31.05 -5.42 15.30
C GLU A 61 30.58 -4.40 14.23
N GLY A 62 29.35 -3.90 14.38
CA GLY A 62 28.76 -2.94 13.44
C GLY A 62 28.26 -3.55 12.12
N ARG A 63 28.21 -4.89 12.00
CA ARG A 63 27.70 -5.61 10.83
C ARG A 63 26.51 -6.49 11.19
N VAL A 64 25.49 -6.52 10.33
CA VAL A 64 24.41 -7.51 10.42
C VAL A 64 24.95 -8.88 9.99
N THR A 65 24.76 -9.89 10.83
CA THR A 65 25.34 -11.24 10.66
C THR A 65 24.28 -12.32 10.52
N GLY A 66 22.99 -11.96 10.55
CA GLY A 66 21.92 -12.93 10.47
C GLY A 66 20.55 -12.42 10.92
N VAL A 67 19.62 -13.37 11.07
CA VAL A 67 18.23 -13.13 11.47
C VAL A 67 17.82 -14.11 12.57
N VAL A 68 16.96 -13.65 13.48
CA VAL A 68 16.34 -14.48 14.52
C VAL A 68 14.90 -14.73 14.12
N THR A 69 14.49 -15.99 14.07
CA THR A 69 13.08 -16.39 13.87
C THR A 69 12.47 -16.88 15.18
N GLY A 70 11.18 -16.61 15.40
CA GLY A 70 10.44 -17.07 16.58
C GLY A 70 9.18 -17.87 16.21
N PRO A 71 8.38 -18.31 17.19
CA PRO A 71 7.11 -18.98 16.93
C PRO A 71 6.10 -18.02 16.26
N PRO A 72 5.03 -18.53 15.61
CA PRO A 72 4.02 -17.73 14.89
C PRO A 72 3.44 -16.54 15.67
N ASN A 73 3.33 -16.67 17.00
CA ASN A 73 2.78 -15.65 17.89
C ASN A 73 3.82 -14.67 18.45
N ALA A 74 5.11 -14.80 18.07
CA ALA A 74 6.19 -13.95 18.57
C ALA A 74 6.42 -12.68 17.73
N ALA A 75 5.89 -12.60 16.51
CA ALA A 75 5.78 -11.33 15.81
C ALA A 75 4.98 -10.37 16.71
N HIS A 76 5.37 -9.09 16.78
CA HIS A 76 4.95 -8.04 17.72
C HIS A 76 5.72 -7.93 19.05
N ALA A 77 6.38 -8.98 19.52
CA ALA A 77 7.29 -8.85 20.66
C ALA A 77 8.65 -8.41 20.12
N GLY A 78 8.94 -7.10 20.14
CA GLY A 78 10.26 -6.59 19.76
C GLY A 78 11.35 -7.38 20.48
N TYR A 79 12.04 -8.24 19.74
CA TYR A 79 13.10 -9.08 20.31
C TYR A 79 14.23 -8.15 20.72
N ARG A 80 14.39 -7.99 22.03
CA ARG A 80 15.59 -7.39 22.61
C ARG A 80 16.59 -8.53 22.82
N SER A 81 17.80 -8.35 22.32
CA SER A 81 18.94 -9.22 22.63
C SER A 81 18.95 -9.54 24.14
N GLY A 82 18.82 -10.82 24.47
CA GLY A 82 18.98 -11.33 25.86
C GLY A 82 17.71 -11.72 26.63
N THR A 83 16.50 -11.78 26.06
CA THR A 83 15.33 -12.34 26.76
C THR A 83 15.10 -13.82 26.42
N GLU A 84 15.35 -14.70 27.40
CA GLU A 84 14.98 -16.12 27.36
C GLU A 84 13.46 -16.31 27.40
N SER A 85 12.89 -16.98 26.39
CA SER A 85 11.79 -17.95 26.56
C SER A 85 11.52 -18.68 25.24
N GLY A 86 12.09 -19.88 25.14
CA GLY A 86 11.67 -21.03 24.33
C GLY A 86 11.20 -20.78 22.89
N ASN A 87 12.01 -21.23 21.92
CA ASN A 87 11.70 -21.42 20.49
C ASN A 87 12.09 -20.28 19.54
N THR A 88 13.12 -19.50 19.87
CA THR A 88 13.82 -18.72 18.84
C THR A 88 14.88 -19.57 18.15
N LYS A 89 15.12 -19.30 16.87
CA LYS A 89 16.19 -19.92 16.07
C LYS A 89 16.98 -18.84 15.35
N GLU A 90 18.30 -18.97 15.42
CA GLU A 90 19.24 -18.08 14.78
C GLU A 90 19.67 -18.61 13.41
N TRP A 91 19.79 -17.70 12.45
CA TRP A 91 20.23 -17.99 11.09
C TRP A 91 21.34 -17.01 10.74
N THR A 92 22.55 -17.52 10.49
CA THR A 92 23.69 -16.68 10.10
C THR A 92 23.72 -16.47 8.60
N ALA A 93 24.12 -15.27 8.18
CA ALA A 93 24.28 -14.91 6.78
C ALA A 93 25.30 -13.77 6.63
N ASP A 94 25.97 -13.71 5.47
CA ASP A 94 26.89 -12.62 5.16
C ASP A 94 26.17 -11.31 4.86
N ALA A 95 24.92 -11.39 4.40
CA ALA A 95 24.05 -10.27 4.09
C ALA A 95 22.59 -10.62 4.44
N VAL A 96 21.83 -9.60 4.88
CA VAL A 96 20.40 -9.71 5.18
C VAL A 96 19.65 -8.63 4.42
N ILE A 97 18.58 -9.02 3.72
CA ILE A 97 17.67 -8.11 3.02
C ILE A 97 16.38 -8.02 3.84
N VAL A 98 16.02 -6.81 4.28
CA VAL A 98 14.78 -6.56 5.01
C VAL A 98 13.68 -6.17 4.02
N SER A 99 12.73 -7.07 3.79
CA SER A 99 11.61 -6.89 2.86
C SER A 99 10.25 -7.20 3.53
N THR A 100 10.07 -6.76 4.78
CA THR A 100 8.88 -7.06 5.62
C THR A 100 7.62 -6.25 5.25
N GLY A 101 7.68 -5.46 4.18
CA GLY A 101 6.59 -4.55 3.78
C GLY A 101 6.36 -3.40 4.77
N GLY A 102 5.15 -2.85 4.74
CA GLY A 102 4.72 -1.73 5.58
C GLY A 102 3.85 -2.15 6.77
N SER A 103 2.88 -1.31 7.11
CA SER A 103 1.85 -1.57 8.13
C SER A 103 0.43 -1.46 7.59
N SER A 104 0.28 -1.35 6.26
CA SER A 104 -1.03 -1.41 5.61
C SER A 104 -1.57 -2.84 5.69
N TYR A 105 -2.86 -3.00 5.96
CA TYR A 105 -3.54 -4.30 5.86
C TYR A 105 -2.89 -5.43 6.70
N PRO A 106 -2.78 -5.30 8.03
CA PRO A 106 -1.97 -6.19 8.88
C PRO A 106 -2.32 -7.68 8.79
N ASN A 107 -3.55 -8.02 8.38
CA ASN A 107 -3.97 -9.40 8.16
C ASN A 107 -3.22 -10.10 7.01
N SER A 108 -2.54 -9.36 6.11
CA SER A 108 -1.64 -9.94 5.10
C SER A 108 -0.21 -10.16 5.60
N GLY A 109 0.07 -9.90 6.88
CA GLY A 109 1.40 -10.06 7.49
C GLY A 109 2.28 -8.80 7.47
N THR A 110 1.80 -7.69 6.90
CA THR A 110 2.51 -6.41 6.89
C THR A 110 2.16 -5.58 8.13
N THR A 111 2.96 -5.73 9.18
CA THR A 111 2.73 -5.18 10.54
C THR A 111 3.76 -4.13 10.96
N GLY A 112 4.73 -3.80 10.10
CA GLY A 112 5.78 -2.82 10.39
C GLY A 112 6.96 -3.38 11.22
N ASP A 113 7.10 -4.70 11.32
CA ASP A 113 8.09 -5.39 12.19
C ASP A 113 9.54 -4.99 11.93
N GLY A 114 9.91 -4.67 10.68
CA GLY A 114 11.28 -4.28 10.34
C GLY A 114 11.71 -2.91 10.87
N TRP A 115 10.77 -2.00 11.17
CA TRP A 115 11.10 -0.63 11.53
C TRP A 115 11.84 -0.51 12.87
N PRO A 116 11.44 -1.18 13.96
CA PRO A 116 12.23 -1.22 15.20
C PRO A 116 13.66 -1.71 14.97
N TRP A 117 13.86 -2.80 14.22
CA TRP A 117 15.19 -3.36 13.97
C TRP A 117 16.09 -2.36 13.25
N LEU A 118 15.56 -1.67 12.23
CA LEU A 118 16.32 -0.65 11.50
C LEU A 118 16.67 0.56 12.39
N ARG A 119 15.79 0.97 13.31
CA ARG A 119 16.11 2.03 14.29
C ARG A 119 17.24 1.61 15.23
N GLU A 120 17.22 0.37 15.70
CA GLU A 120 18.28 -0.18 16.58
C GLU A 120 19.64 -0.22 15.87
N LEU A 121 19.65 -0.45 14.56
CA LEU A 121 20.85 -0.37 13.71
C LEU A 121 21.28 1.08 13.38
N GLY A 122 20.58 2.09 13.89
CA GLY A 122 20.91 3.50 13.69
C GLY A 122 20.28 4.17 12.46
N HIS A 123 19.37 3.50 11.75
CA HIS A 123 18.65 4.14 10.65
C HIS A 123 17.58 5.11 11.16
N THR A 124 17.40 6.21 10.42
CA THR A 124 16.26 7.10 10.64
C THR A 124 15.02 6.52 9.96
N VAL A 125 14.05 6.07 10.77
CA VAL A 125 12.73 5.66 10.26
C VAL A 125 11.78 6.84 10.34
N MET A 126 11.33 7.31 9.17
CA MET A 126 10.39 8.41 9.03
C MET A 126 9.04 8.11 9.70
N LYS A 127 8.32 9.16 10.09
CA LYS A 127 6.96 9.04 10.61
C LYS A 127 6.07 8.36 9.57
N VAL A 128 5.43 7.27 9.98
CA VAL A 128 4.54 6.47 9.15
C VAL A 128 3.19 7.20 9.08
N ARG A 129 2.70 7.41 7.86
CA ARG A 129 1.41 8.04 7.59
C ARG A 129 0.60 7.18 6.63
N ALA A 130 -0.72 7.20 6.79
CA ALA A 130 -1.62 6.58 5.84
C ALA A 130 -1.47 7.25 4.46
N ALA A 131 -1.56 6.43 3.41
CA ALA A 131 -1.50 6.87 2.02
C ALA A 131 -2.32 5.87 1.18
N LEU A 132 -2.88 6.35 0.07
CA LEU A 132 -3.80 5.58 -0.76
C LEU A 132 -4.93 4.96 0.08
N ALA A 133 -5.49 5.76 1.00
CA ALA A 133 -6.52 5.35 1.93
C ALA A 133 -7.81 6.14 1.71
N PRO A 134 -8.99 5.53 1.95
CA PRO A 134 -10.24 6.28 1.99
C PRO A 134 -10.19 7.32 3.13
N MET A 135 -11.01 8.36 3.00
CA MET A 135 -11.11 9.42 3.99
C MET A 135 -12.46 9.34 4.70
N TYR A 136 -12.41 9.29 6.03
CA TYR A 136 -13.58 9.47 6.86
C TYR A 136 -13.97 10.94 6.91
N LEU A 137 -15.27 11.21 6.79
CA LEU A 137 -15.82 12.54 6.97
C LEU A 137 -16.35 12.68 8.40
N GLU A 138 -16.40 13.92 8.89
CA GLU A 138 -17.07 14.23 10.14
C GLU A 138 -18.54 13.78 10.10
N ALA A 139 -19.09 13.35 11.25
CA ALA A 139 -20.40 12.71 11.30
C ALA A 139 -21.54 13.59 10.74
N ASP A 140 -21.45 14.91 10.91
CA ASP A 140 -22.40 15.90 10.37
C ASP A 140 -22.26 16.13 8.85
N ARG A 141 -21.18 15.62 8.24
CA ARG A 141 -20.88 15.70 6.80
C ARG A 141 -21.14 14.40 6.05
N VAL A 142 -21.24 13.27 6.75
CA VAL A 142 -21.66 12.01 6.15
C VAL A 142 -23.13 12.11 5.72
N ARG A 143 -23.42 11.63 4.51
CA ARG A 143 -24.77 11.53 3.95
C ARG A 143 -24.99 10.08 3.52
N PRO A 144 -25.60 9.23 4.36
CA PRO A 144 -25.80 7.81 4.05
C PRO A 144 -26.50 7.58 2.70
N GLU A 145 -27.37 8.50 2.30
CA GLU A 145 -28.07 8.51 1.01
C GLU A 145 -27.15 8.68 -0.21
N TRP A 146 -25.92 9.17 -0.02
CA TRP A 146 -24.93 9.28 -1.09
C TRP A 146 -24.06 8.03 -1.23
N SER A 147 -24.12 7.09 -0.28
CA SER A 147 -23.25 5.92 -0.33
C SER A 147 -23.46 5.12 -1.62
N GLY A 148 -22.37 4.84 -2.33
CA GLY A 148 -22.38 4.17 -3.63
C GLY A 148 -22.46 5.11 -4.83
N VAL A 149 -22.73 6.40 -4.63
CA VAL A 149 -22.68 7.41 -5.70
C VAL A 149 -21.22 7.64 -6.10
N ALA A 150 -20.95 7.51 -7.41
CA ALA A 150 -19.66 7.80 -7.99
C ALA A 150 -19.74 9.09 -8.82
N LEU A 151 -18.86 10.04 -8.52
CA LEU A 151 -18.60 11.21 -9.37
C LEU A 151 -17.43 10.85 -10.29
N ARG A 152 -17.63 11.08 -11.60
CA ARG A 152 -16.64 10.73 -12.62
C ARG A 152 -15.92 11.97 -13.11
N ASP A 153 -14.62 11.82 -13.34
CA ASP A 153 -13.75 12.86 -13.93
C ASP A 153 -13.89 14.25 -13.27
N ILE A 154 -13.82 14.27 -11.94
CA ILE A 154 -13.86 15.49 -11.14
C ILE A 154 -12.44 15.93 -10.77
N VAL A 155 -12.29 17.17 -10.29
CA VAL A 155 -11.07 17.58 -9.56
C VAL A 155 -11.38 17.73 -8.08
N LEU A 156 -10.69 16.95 -7.25
CA LEU A 156 -10.73 17.04 -5.80
C LEU A 156 -9.57 17.92 -5.32
N LYS A 157 -9.88 18.96 -4.54
CA LYS A 157 -8.89 19.86 -3.92
C LYS A 157 -8.98 19.74 -2.41
N ALA A 158 -7.84 19.49 -1.76
CA ALA A 158 -7.71 19.53 -0.31
C ALA A 158 -7.20 20.91 0.11
N ARG A 159 -7.92 21.59 1.01
CA ARG A 159 -7.59 22.94 1.48
C ARG A 159 -7.55 23.07 2.99
N GLU A 160 -6.59 23.86 3.45
CA GLU A 160 -6.64 24.53 4.75
C GLU A 160 -6.68 26.05 4.49
N LYS A 161 -5.62 26.79 4.86
CA LYS A 161 -5.43 28.21 4.47
C LYS A 161 -5.10 28.38 2.99
N LYS A 162 -4.47 27.36 2.41
CA LYS A 162 -4.12 27.26 0.99
C LYS A 162 -4.42 25.86 0.51
N GLU A 163 -4.41 25.68 -0.80
CA GLU A 163 -4.47 24.36 -1.40
C GLU A 163 -3.23 23.54 -1.01
N VAL A 164 -3.47 22.32 -0.55
CA VAL A 164 -2.45 21.38 -0.09
C VAL A 164 -2.20 20.30 -1.12
N ALA A 165 -3.28 19.79 -1.73
CA ALA A 165 -3.22 18.76 -2.75
C ALA A 165 -4.40 18.92 -3.72
N ARG A 166 -4.18 18.44 -4.95
CA ARG A 166 -5.22 18.29 -5.97
C ARG A 166 -5.05 16.99 -6.73
N TRP A 167 -6.17 16.40 -7.14
CA TRP A 167 -6.17 15.22 -8.00
C TRP A 167 -7.38 15.24 -8.93
N ARG A 168 -7.22 14.76 -10.17
CA ARG A 168 -8.30 14.58 -11.15
C ARG A 168 -8.62 13.10 -11.32
N GLY A 169 -9.91 12.76 -11.41
CA GLY A 169 -10.38 11.39 -11.61
C GLY A 169 -11.69 11.16 -10.85
N ASP A 170 -11.91 9.93 -10.41
CA ASP A 170 -13.18 9.55 -9.82
C ASP A 170 -13.21 9.68 -8.30
N LEU A 171 -14.39 9.99 -7.76
CA LEU A 171 -14.69 10.02 -6.34
C LEU A 171 -15.88 9.09 -6.05
N LEU A 172 -15.80 8.29 -4.99
CA LEU A 172 -16.86 7.42 -4.52
C LEU A 172 -17.30 7.86 -3.12
N PHE A 173 -18.58 8.13 -2.93
CA PHE A 173 -19.15 8.29 -1.60
C PHE A 173 -19.34 6.92 -0.93
N THR A 174 -18.96 6.83 0.35
CA THR A 174 -19.07 5.61 1.16
C THR A 174 -19.95 5.87 2.38
N HIS A 175 -20.30 4.81 3.11
CA HIS A 175 -21.12 4.91 4.32
C HIS A 175 -20.53 5.81 5.42
N GLN A 176 -19.22 6.07 5.41
CA GLN A 176 -18.53 6.81 6.47
C GLN A 176 -17.67 7.97 5.92
N GLY A 177 -17.71 8.22 4.61
CA GLY A 177 -16.92 9.28 4.01
C GLY A 177 -16.77 9.13 2.50
N VAL A 178 -15.54 9.21 2.01
CA VAL A 178 -15.23 9.20 0.57
C VAL A 178 -14.05 8.28 0.25
N SER A 179 -14.02 7.78 -0.99
CA SER A 179 -13.00 6.91 -1.58
C SER A 179 -12.87 7.23 -3.07
N GLY A 180 -12.23 6.34 -3.84
CA GLY A 180 -11.99 6.51 -5.27
C GLY A 180 -10.62 7.14 -5.57
N PRO A 181 -10.12 7.01 -6.81
CA PRO A 181 -8.75 7.42 -7.19
C PRO A 181 -8.36 8.83 -6.73
N THR A 182 -9.28 9.80 -6.80
CA THR A 182 -9.01 11.18 -6.36
C THR A 182 -8.75 11.30 -4.87
N VAL A 183 -9.58 10.65 -4.06
CA VAL A 183 -9.44 10.60 -2.61
C VAL A 183 -8.15 9.90 -2.23
N LEU A 184 -7.86 8.75 -2.85
CA LEU A 184 -6.62 8.01 -2.60
C LEU A 184 -5.39 8.86 -2.96
N GLY A 185 -5.43 9.58 -4.08
CA GLY A 185 -4.36 10.47 -4.54
C GLY A 185 -4.04 11.61 -3.58
N VAL A 186 -5.06 12.23 -2.96
CA VAL A 186 -4.83 13.33 -1.99
C VAL A 186 -4.61 12.85 -0.55
N SER A 187 -5.00 11.62 -0.22
CA SER A 187 -5.04 11.09 1.17
C SER A 187 -3.73 11.25 1.95
N ARG A 188 -2.58 11.02 1.30
CA ARG A 188 -1.25 11.11 1.93
C ARG A 188 -0.92 12.51 2.46
N GLU A 189 -1.37 13.54 1.75
CA GLU A 189 -1.08 14.94 2.08
C GLU A 189 -1.97 15.47 3.20
N VAL A 190 -3.10 14.81 3.45
CA VAL A 190 -4.08 15.17 4.48
C VAL A 190 -4.13 14.23 5.68
N ALA A 191 -3.44 13.09 5.63
CA ALA A 191 -3.49 12.05 6.67
C ALA A 191 -3.18 12.53 8.10
N GLU A 192 -2.38 13.59 8.25
CA GLU A 192 -2.02 14.14 9.57
C GLU A 192 -2.61 15.54 9.83
N ARG A 193 -3.50 16.00 8.93
CA ARG A 193 -4.06 17.35 8.97
C ARG A 193 -5.44 17.33 9.60
N THR A 194 -5.65 18.17 10.61
CA THR A 194 -6.95 18.40 11.23
C THR A 194 -7.59 19.65 10.63
N GLY A 195 -8.86 19.58 10.25
CA GLY A 195 -9.60 20.73 9.70
C GLY A 195 -9.34 21.01 8.23
N CYS A 196 -8.86 20.02 7.46
CA CYS A 196 -8.79 20.13 6.01
C CYS A 196 -10.21 20.03 5.41
N THR A 197 -10.54 20.95 4.52
CA THR A 197 -11.78 20.91 3.72
C THR A 197 -11.48 20.25 2.37
N LEU A 198 -12.43 19.45 1.89
CA LEU A 198 -12.39 18.87 0.55
C LEU A 198 -13.36 19.65 -0.35
N GLU A 199 -12.84 20.17 -1.45
CA GLU A 199 -13.63 20.87 -2.48
C GLU A 199 -13.67 20.01 -3.73
N VAL A 200 -14.88 19.79 -4.26
CA VAL A 200 -15.10 19.01 -5.48
C VAL A 200 -15.49 19.95 -6.61
N ASP A 201 -14.70 19.92 -7.67
CA ASP A 201 -14.96 20.60 -8.93
C ASP A 201 -15.58 19.59 -9.89
N LEU A 202 -16.91 19.70 -10.10
CA LEU A 202 -17.70 18.74 -10.86
C LEU A 202 -17.55 18.89 -12.39
N ARG A 203 -17.05 20.04 -12.85
CA ARG A 203 -16.88 20.38 -14.26
C ARG A 203 -15.54 21.09 -14.46
N PRO A 204 -14.42 20.38 -14.22
CA PRO A 204 -13.09 21.01 -14.22
C PRO A 204 -12.67 21.58 -15.58
N ASP A 205 -13.33 21.20 -16.66
CA ASP A 205 -13.06 21.67 -18.02
C ASP A 205 -13.95 22.85 -18.45
N GLU A 206 -14.91 23.27 -17.63
CA GLU A 206 -15.82 24.37 -17.93
C GLU A 206 -15.49 25.58 -17.06
N THR A 207 -15.51 26.79 -17.64
CA THR A 207 -15.41 28.02 -16.85
C THR A 207 -16.74 28.31 -16.15
N PRO A 208 -16.75 29.09 -15.05
CA PRO A 208 -17.99 29.48 -14.38
C PRO A 208 -19.01 30.15 -15.32
N GLU A 209 -18.54 30.93 -16.30
CA GLU A 209 -19.38 31.60 -17.29
C GLU A 209 -20.02 30.59 -18.23
N ALA A 210 -19.23 29.66 -18.79
CA ALA A 210 -19.72 28.62 -19.68
C ALA A 210 -20.71 27.68 -18.98
N LEU A 211 -20.43 27.30 -17.73
CA LEU A 211 -21.35 26.51 -16.91
C LEU A 211 -22.64 27.28 -16.61
N GLY A 212 -22.55 28.59 -16.36
CA GLY A 212 -23.71 29.45 -16.17
C GLY A 212 -24.64 29.49 -17.38
N GLU A 213 -24.08 29.63 -18.58
CA GLU A 213 -24.85 29.59 -19.84
C GLU A 213 -25.52 28.22 -20.06
N LEU A 214 -24.81 27.12 -19.76
CA LEU A 214 -25.35 25.76 -19.86
C LEU A 214 -26.56 25.53 -18.93
N LEU A 215 -26.50 26.05 -17.71
CA LEU A 215 -27.59 25.87 -16.73
C LEU A 215 -28.84 26.70 -17.04
N LEU A 216 -28.69 27.83 -17.72
CA LEU A 216 -29.80 28.70 -18.12
C LEU A 216 -30.51 28.26 -19.40
N THR A 217 -29.96 27.28 -20.11
CA THR A 217 -30.47 26.78 -21.41
C THR A 217 -31.17 25.41 -21.32
N GLN A 218 -31.33 24.87 -20.10
CA GLN A 218 -32.10 23.66 -19.77
C GLN A 218 -33.54 24.01 -19.37
#